data_AF-A0A7K3G7A2-F1
#
_entry.id   AF-A0A7K3G7A2-F1
#
_cell.length_a   1.000
_cell.length_b   1.000
_cell.length_c   1.000
_cell.angle_alpha   90.00
_cell.angle_beta   90.00
_cell.angle_gamma   90.00
#
_symmetry.space_group_name_H-M   'P 1'
#
loop_
_entity.id
_entity.type
_entity.pdbx_description
1 polymer ?
#
loop_
_entity_poly.entity_id
_entity_poly.type
_entity_poly.pdbx_seq_one_letter_code
_entity_poly.pdbx_strand_id
1 'polypeptide(L)'
;MKKKILLGATAAAVVAAGTFGVVSANASAPAAAAPAAVRADASNGNLQQSTHLTIAAATKAAQATLKAAEKENQRVSVAVVDRNGNTIVTLRGDGAGPQSYESAVKKAYTAVSWNAPTSELAKRLTNAPTLKDIPNTLFLAGGAPVTAKGAPVAGIGVAGAPSGDLDEKFAQAGVASLGR
;
A
#
# COMPACT_ATOMS: atom_id res chain seq x y z
N MET A 1 -23.35 -33.43 6.44
CA MET A 1 -24.28 -34.57 6.48
C MET A 1 -25.69 -33.98 6.57
N LYS A 2 -26.63 -34.07 5.64
CA LYS A 2 -26.91 -35.04 4.56
C LYS A 2 -27.55 -34.28 3.37
N LYS A 3 -27.16 -34.65 2.14
CA LYS A 3 -27.84 -34.34 0.87
C LYS A 3 -28.51 -35.62 0.36
N LYS A 4 -29.63 -35.45 -0.37
CA LYS A 4 -30.29 -36.30 -1.41
C LYS A 4 -31.81 -36.31 -1.16
N ILE A 5 -32.63 -35.52 -1.88
CA ILE A 5 -33.16 -35.66 -3.26
C ILE A 5 -34.12 -36.85 -3.42
N LEU A 6 -35.40 -36.56 -3.71
CA LEU A 6 -36.27 -37.21 -4.71
C LEU A 6 -37.63 -36.47 -4.70
N LEU A 7 -37.88 -35.53 -5.62
CA LEU A 7 -38.71 -35.70 -6.83
C LEU A 7 -39.84 -36.74 -6.74
N GLY A 8 -41.08 -36.25 -6.80
CA GLY A 8 -42.29 -37.06 -7.00
C GLY A 8 -43.45 -36.15 -7.39
N ALA A 9 -43.57 -35.87 -8.69
CA ALA A 9 -44.75 -35.25 -9.29
C ALA A 9 -45.43 -36.30 -10.18
N THR A 10 -46.71 -36.57 -9.93
CA THR A 10 -47.60 -37.24 -10.88
C THR A 10 -48.77 -36.32 -11.16
N ALA A 11 -48.96 -36.09 -12.45
CA ALA A 11 -49.91 -35.19 -13.08
C ALA A 11 -51.36 -35.66 -12.94
N ALA A 12 -52.27 -34.69 -12.91
CA ALA A 12 -53.63 -34.86 -13.40
C ALA A 12 -53.85 -33.79 -14.48
N ALA A 13 -53.89 -34.23 -15.72
CA ALA A 13 -54.23 -33.41 -16.88
C ALA A 13 -55.75 -33.34 -17.02
N VAL A 14 -56.31 -32.14 -17.15
CA VAL A 14 -57.63 -31.92 -17.75
C VAL A 14 -57.44 -30.87 -18.84
N VAL A 15 -57.55 -31.32 -20.08
CA VAL A 15 -57.60 -30.48 -21.28
C VAL A 15 -59.01 -29.92 -21.39
N ALA A 16 -59.14 -28.60 -21.29
CA ALA A 16 -60.32 -27.88 -21.77
C ALA A 16 -59.83 -26.75 -22.67
N ALA A 17 -60.00 -26.93 -23.98
CA ALA A 17 -59.76 -25.91 -24.98
C ALA A 17 -60.87 -24.85 -24.87
N GLY A 18 -60.51 -23.67 -24.36
CA GLY A 18 -61.36 -22.48 -24.34
C GLY A 18 -60.49 -21.24 -24.50
N THR A 19 -60.52 -20.63 -25.67
CA THR A 19 -59.84 -19.35 -25.95
C THR A 19 -60.63 -18.21 -25.32
N PHE A 20 -60.33 -17.88 -24.07
CA PHE A 20 -60.71 -16.61 -23.45
C PHE A 20 -59.45 -15.97 -22.85
N GLY A 21 -59.14 -14.77 -23.32
CA GLY A 21 -57.90 -14.06 -23.03
C GLY A 21 -57.71 -13.81 -21.53
N VAL A 22 -56.61 -14.33 -20.98
CA VAL A 22 -56.11 -13.92 -19.67
C VAL A 22 -55.27 -12.66 -19.84
N VAL A 23 -55.86 -11.49 -19.63
CA VAL A 23 -55.08 -10.27 -19.42
C VAL A 23 -54.46 -10.36 -18.03
N SER A 24 -53.21 -10.80 -17.94
CA SER A 24 -52.43 -10.73 -16.70
C SER A 24 -52.17 -9.27 -16.34
N ALA A 25 -52.90 -8.74 -15.36
CA ALA A 25 -52.57 -7.47 -14.75
C ALA A 25 -51.34 -7.66 -13.84
N ASN A 26 -50.15 -7.40 -14.38
CA ASN A 26 -48.93 -7.32 -13.57
C ASN A 26 -48.92 -5.96 -12.84
N ALA A 27 -49.41 -5.94 -11.59
CA ALA A 27 -49.17 -4.82 -10.69
C ALA A 27 -47.68 -4.81 -10.32
N SER A 28 -46.91 -3.95 -10.99
CA SER A 28 -45.52 -3.69 -10.63
C SER A 28 -45.53 -3.01 -9.26
N ALA A 29 -45.01 -3.68 -8.22
CA ALA A 29 -44.79 -3.04 -6.93
C ALA A 29 -43.87 -1.82 -7.14
N PRO A 30 -44.15 -0.66 -6.50
CA PRO A 30 -43.28 0.50 -6.63
C PRO A 30 -41.87 0.10 -6.18
N ALA A 31 -40.89 0.26 -7.07
CA ALA A 31 -39.50 0.04 -6.74
C ALA A 31 -39.14 0.96 -5.56
N ALA A 32 -38.81 0.36 -4.41
CA ALA A 32 -38.39 1.10 -3.24
C ALA A 32 -37.18 1.97 -3.63
N ALA A 33 -37.35 3.29 -3.54
CA ALA A 33 -36.30 4.24 -3.86
C ALA A 33 -35.07 3.93 -3.00
N ALA A 34 -33.91 3.74 -3.64
CA ALA A 34 -32.65 3.54 -2.92
C ALA A 34 -32.41 4.76 -2.01
N PRO A 35 -31.98 4.58 -0.75
CA PRO A 35 -31.77 5.69 0.17
C PRO A 35 -30.74 6.66 -0.42
N ALA A 36 -31.08 7.95 -0.43
CA ALA A 36 -30.19 8.99 -0.89
C ALA A 36 -28.92 9.03 -0.01
N ALA A 37 -27.75 9.14 -0.64
CA ALA A 37 -26.49 9.25 0.08
C ALA A 37 -26.47 10.55 0.90
N VAL A 38 -26.40 10.44 2.22
CA VAL A 38 -26.21 11.58 3.12
C VAL A 38 -24.77 12.07 2.97
N ARG A 39 -24.60 13.36 2.63
CA ARG A 39 -23.32 14.07 2.64
C ARG A 39 -23.42 15.23 3.61
N ALA A 40 -22.40 15.44 4.42
CA ALA A 40 -22.27 16.59 5.32
C ALA A 40 -20.81 17.02 5.41
N ASP A 41 -20.57 18.31 5.47
CA ASP A 41 -19.24 18.87 5.67
C ASP A 41 -18.91 18.89 7.18
N ALA A 42 -17.71 18.43 7.52
CA ALA A 42 -17.22 18.52 8.89
C ALA A 42 -16.82 19.96 9.22
N SER A 43 -17.07 20.39 10.46
CA SER A 43 -16.61 21.69 10.94
C SER A 43 -15.08 21.72 11.08
N ASN A 44 -14.48 22.91 10.92
CA ASN A 44 -13.02 23.08 10.97
C ASN A 44 -12.38 22.58 12.28
N GLY A 45 -13.10 22.64 13.41
CA GLY A 45 -12.60 22.12 14.69
C GLY A 45 -12.44 20.60 14.75
N ASN A 46 -13.04 19.88 13.79
CA ASN A 46 -12.95 18.43 13.65
C ASN A 46 -11.96 18.00 12.54
N LEU A 47 -11.20 18.94 11.96
CA LEU A 47 -10.24 18.69 10.89
C LEU A 47 -8.80 18.85 11.39
N GLN A 48 -7.91 18.04 10.82
CA GLN A 48 -6.47 18.18 10.97
C GLN A 48 -5.81 18.08 9.60
N GLN A 49 -4.67 18.76 9.43
CA GLN A 49 -3.89 18.73 8.20
C GLN A 49 -2.60 17.91 8.41
N SER A 50 -2.17 17.22 7.37
CA SER A 50 -0.89 16.50 7.32
C SER A 50 -0.06 16.98 6.13
N THR A 51 1.26 16.90 6.26
CA THR A 51 2.23 17.31 5.22
C THR A 51 2.84 16.07 4.59
N HIS A 52 2.95 16.07 3.27
CA HIS A 52 3.39 14.93 2.46
C HIS A 52 4.36 15.39 1.38
N LEU A 53 5.19 14.47 0.89
CA LEU A 53 5.89 14.71 -0.37
C LEU A 53 4.89 14.74 -1.52
N THR A 54 5.12 15.64 -2.48
CA THR A 54 4.41 15.55 -3.76
C THR A 54 4.88 14.30 -4.52
N ILE A 55 4.05 13.79 -5.43
CA ILE A 55 4.45 12.68 -6.31
C ILE A 55 5.71 13.01 -7.11
N ALA A 56 5.87 14.27 -7.54
CA ALA A 56 7.06 14.73 -8.25
C ALA A 56 8.32 14.69 -7.36
N ALA A 57 8.22 15.10 -6.10
CA ALA A 57 9.33 15.03 -5.16
C ALA A 57 9.71 13.57 -4.83
N ALA A 58 8.73 12.71 -4.54
CA ALA A 58 8.95 11.29 -4.29
C ALA A 58 9.61 10.59 -5.49
N THR A 59 9.13 10.88 -6.70
CA THR A 59 9.69 10.32 -7.95
C THR A 59 11.13 10.79 -8.18
N LYS A 60 11.39 12.09 -8.00
CA LYS A 60 12.74 12.67 -8.09
C LYS A 60 13.71 11.97 -7.14
N ALA A 61 13.31 11.77 -5.88
CA ALA A 61 14.15 11.13 -4.88
C ALA A 61 14.43 9.65 -5.22
N ALA A 62 13.40 8.90 -5.63
CA ALA A 62 13.55 7.51 -6.05
C ALA A 62 14.51 7.36 -7.25
N GLN A 63 14.37 8.24 -8.25
CA GLN A 63 15.26 8.26 -9.42
C GLN A 63 16.70 8.64 -9.05
N ALA A 64 16.88 9.62 -8.16
CA ALA A 64 18.21 9.99 -7.68
C ALA A 64 18.90 8.84 -6.93
N THR A 65 18.16 8.10 -6.12
CA THR A 65 18.64 6.87 -5.46
C THR A 65 19.04 5.81 -6.47
N LEU A 66 18.18 5.49 -7.44
CA LEU A 66 18.48 4.47 -8.45
C LEU A 66 19.74 4.85 -9.25
N LYS A 67 19.84 6.12 -9.68
CA LYS A 67 21.02 6.65 -10.37
C LYS A 67 22.29 6.59 -9.53
N ALA A 68 22.20 6.78 -8.22
CA ALA A 68 23.36 6.65 -7.32
C ALA A 68 23.85 5.20 -7.25
N ALA A 69 22.93 4.23 -7.19
CA ALA A 69 23.26 2.81 -7.22
C ALA A 69 23.87 2.39 -8.58
N GLU A 70 23.30 2.85 -9.69
CA GLU A 70 23.80 2.56 -11.05
C GLU A 70 25.23 3.05 -11.28
N LYS A 71 25.59 4.24 -10.75
CA LYS A 71 26.96 4.77 -10.81
C LYS A 71 27.99 3.87 -10.14
N GLU A 72 27.55 3.05 -9.20
CA GLU A 72 28.39 2.09 -8.46
C GLU A 72 28.17 0.66 -8.94
N ASN A 73 27.56 0.48 -10.13
CA ASN A 73 27.25 -0.81 -10.74
C ASN A 73 26.35 -1.72 -9.89
N GLN A 74 25.50 -1.12 -9.04
CA GLN A 74 24.58 -1.85 -8.18
C GLN A 74 23.20 -1.99 -8.80
N ARG A 75 22.56 -3.16 -8.61
CA ARG A 75 21.23 -3.49 -9.14
C ARG A 75 20.24 -3.56 -7.99
N VAL A 76 19.47 -2.49 -7.78
CA VAL A 76 18.63 -2.33 -6.58
C VAL A 76 17.17 -2.09 -6.93
N SER A 77 16.28 -2.41 -5.99
CA SER A 77 14.93 -1.82 -5.95
C SER A 77 14.91 -0.66 -4.97
N VAL A 78 14.08 0.33 -5.27
CA VAL A 78 13.89 1.55 -4.48
C VAL A 78 12.40 1.72 -4.18
N ALA A 79 12.07 2.15 -2.97
CA ALA A 79 10.71 2.51 -2.58
C ALA A 79 10.69 3.83 -1.83
N VAL A 80 9.62 4.60 -2.01
CA VAL A 80 9.29 5.78 -1.21
C VAL A 80 7.95 5.53 -0.56
N VAL A 81 7.91 5.55 0.78
CA VAL A 81 6.71 5.32 1.59
C VAL A 81 6.38 6.59 2.36
N ASP A 82 5.12 7.01 2.31
CA ASP A 82 4.62 8.18 3.04
C ASP A 82 4.56 7.92 4.56
N ARG A 83 4.57 8.98 5.37
CA ARG A 83 4.32 8.88 6.81
C ARG A 83 2.99 8.20 7.16
N ASN A 84 1.99 8.27 6.30
CA ASN A 84 0.72 7.55 6.48
C ASN A 84 0.82 6.03 6.22
N GLY A 85 1.98 5.52 5.80
CA GLY A 85 2.26 4.10 5.56
C GLY A 85 2.01 3.63 4.13
N ASN A 86 1.42 4.46 3.26
CA ASN A 86 1.19 4.11 1.87
C ASN A 86 2.47 4.25 1.04
N THR A 87 2.68 3.31 0.12
CA THR A 87 3.77 3.42 -0.85
C THR A 87 3.41 4.43 -1.93
N ILE A 88 4.28 5.41 -2.15
CA ILE A 88 4.09 6.47 -3.15
C ILE A 88 4.75 6.07 -4.48
N VAL A 89 5.99 5.58 -4.41
CA VAL A 89 6.81 5.25 -5.59
C VAL A 89 7.56 3.95 -5.34
N THR A 90 7.64 3.10 -6.35
CA THR A 90 8.56 1.96 -6.39
C THR A 90 9.24 1.91 -7.76
N LEU A 91 10.53 1.60 -7.75
CA LEU A 91 11.33 1.36 -8.94
C LEU A 91 12.09 0.05 -8.72
N ARG A 92 11.88 -0.94 -9.59
CA ARG A 92 12.74 -2.14 -9.64
C ARG A 92 13.79 -1.89 -10.72
N GLY A 93 15.04 -1.71 -10.33
CA GLY A 93 16.14 -1.58 -11.28
C GLY A 93 16.34 -2.87 -12.07
N ASP A 94 16.85 -2.73 -13.29
CA ASP A 94 17.12 -3.88 -14.16
C ASP A 94 18.14 -4.82 -13.53
N GLY A 95 17.82 -6.12 -13.49
CA GLY A 95 18.66 -7.14 -12.86
C GLY A 95 18.64 -7.13 -11.32
N ALA A 96 17.81 -6.30 -10.67
CA ALA A 96 17.67 -6.33 -9.22
C ALA A 96 17.03 -7.65 -8.76
N GLY A 97 17.59 -8.26 -7.71
CA GLY A 97 17.14 -9.56 -7.19
C GLY A 97 15.65 -9.56 -6.81
N PRO A 98 14.95 -10.70 -6.89
CA PRO A 98 13.50 -10.77 -6.69
C PRO A 98 13.06 -10.29 -5.30
N GLN A 99 13.86 -10.56 -4.26
CA GLN A 99 13.62 -10.16 -2.87
C GLN A 99 13.70 -8.65 -2.62
N SER A 100 14.35 -7.90 -3.51
CA SER A 100 14.68 -6.49 -3.26
C SER A 100 13.45 -5.58 -3.19
N TYR A 101 12.43 -5.83 -4.00
CA TYR A 101 11.29 -4.91 -4.11
C TYR A 101 10.52 -4.76 -2.80
N GLU A 102 10.08 -5.88 -2.20
CA GLU A 102 9.38 -5.83 -0.91
C GLU A 102 10.30 -5.41 0.23
N SER A 103 11.58 -5.80 0.18
CA SER A 103 12.57 -5.38 1.17
C SER A 103 12.73 -3.86 1.20
N ALA A 104 12.84 -3.22 0.03
CA ALA A 104 12.92 -1.77 -0.09
C ALA A 104 11.67 -1.09 0.49
N VAL A 105 10.46 -1.60 0.20
CA VAL A 105 9.20 -1.08 0.76
C VAL A 105 9.20 -1.18 2.29
N LYS A 106 9.54 -2.34 2.86
CA LYS A 106 9.55 -2.54 4.32
C LYS A 106 10.61 -1.69 5.02
N LYS A 107 11.78 -1.50 4.42
CA LYS A 107 12.82 -0.60 4.94
C LYS A 107 12.37 0.87 4.92
N ALA A 108 11.74 1.31 3.83
CA ALA A 108 11.17 2.65 3.72
C ALA A 108 10.09 2.90 4.78
N TYR A 109 9.16 1.96 4.92
CA TYR A 109 8.13 1.97 5.96
C TYR A 109 8.75 2.03 7.36
N THR A 110 9.73 1.18 7.65
CA THR A 110 10.41 1.14 8.96
C THR A 110 11.13 2.47 9.25
N ALA A 111 11.85 3.04 8.27
CA ALA A 111 12.54 4.31 8.45
C ALA A 111 11.56 5.45 8.78
N VAL A 112 10.46 5.57 8.02
CA VAL A 112 9.48 6.63 8.25
C VAL A 112 8.70 6.44 9.54
N SER A 113 8.40 5.19 9.95
CA SER A 113 7.65 4.89 11.18
C SER A 113 8.39 5.37 12.44
N TRP A 114 9.70 5.20 12.51
CA TRP A 114 10.52 5.61 13.66
C TRP A 114 11.31 6.90 13.47
N ASN A 115 11.24 7.53 12.29
CA ASN A 115 12.02 8.71 11.94
C ASN A 115 13.54 8.50 12.16
N ALA A 116 14.06 7.35 11.75
CA ALA A 116 15.48 7.03 11.91
C ALA A 116 15.97 6.12 10.77
N PRO A 117 17.26 6.16 10.43
CA PRO A 117 17.85 5.19 9.52
C PRO A 117 17.68 3.76 10.04
N THR A 118 17.37 2.82 9.14
CA THR A 118 17.14 1.42 9.52
C THR A 118 18.38 0.73 10.09
N SER A 119 19.59 1.16 9.72
CA SER A 119 20.84 0.70 10.33
C SER A 119 20.91 1.03 11.82
N GLU A 120 20.41 2.21 12.22
CA GLU A 120 20.32 2.60 13.64
C GLU A 120 19.23 1.79 14.34
N LEU A 121 18.08 1.62 13.69
CA LEU A 121 16.96 0.85 14.25
C LEU A 121 17.34 -0.61 14.49
N ALA A 122 18.10 -1.22 13.59
CA ALA A 122 18.57 -2.60 13.74
C ALA A 122 19.40 -2.80 15.03
N LYS A 123 20.17 -1.80 15.45
CA LYS A 123 20.94 -1.84 16.72
C LYS A 123 20.03 -1.88 17.96
N ARG A 124 18.80 -1.35 17.86
CA ARG A 124 17.84 -1.36 18.98
C ARG A 124 17.35 -2.77 19.31
N LEU A 125 17.45 -3.71 18.36
CA LEU A 125 17.05 -5.10 18.57
C LEU A 125 17.86 -5.81 19.66
N THR A 126 19.06 -5.33 20.00
CA THR A 126 19.85 -5.86 21.12
C THR A 126 19.09 -5.76 22.45
N ASN A 127 18.38 -4.63 22.67
CA ASN A 127 17.65 -4.38 23.92
C ASN A 127 16.15 -4.60 23.77
N ALA A 128 15.61 -4.59 22.55
CA ALA A 128 14.20 -4.74 22.25
C ALA A 128 13.98 -5.66 21.04
N PRO A 129 14.26 -6.97 21.16
CA PRO A 129 14.31 -7.90 20.04
C PRO A 129 12.95 -8.12 19.34
N THR A 130 11.85 -7.85 20.03
CA THR A 130 10.48 -8.00 19.50
C THR A 130 10.02 -6.84 18.63
N LEU A 131 10.81 -5.75 18.51
CA LEU A 131 10.47 -4.66 17.58
C LEU A 131 10.31 -5.15 16.14
N LYS A 132 11.11 -6.13 15.72
CA LYS A 132 11.04 -6.73 14.39
C LYS A 132 9.76 -7.55 14.14
N ASP A 133 9.01 -7.87 15.20
CA ASP A 133 7.77 -8.65 15.10
C ASP A 133 6.57 -7.75 14.77
N ILE A 134 6.77 -6.42 14.76
CA ILE A 134 5.75 -5.45 14.33
C ILE A 134 5.48 -5.63 12.83
N PRO A 135 4.20 -5.74 12.41
CA PRO A 135 3.84 -5.94 11.00
C PRO A 135 4.47 -4.91 10.07
N ASN A 136 4.79 -5.36 8.85
CA ASN A 136 5.37 -4.58 7.76
C ASN A 136 6.77 -4.03 7.98
N THR A 137 7.39 -4.30 9.14
CA THR A 137 8.73 -3.79 9.44
C THR A 137 9.85 -4.67 8.87
N LEU A 138 11.01 -4.05 8.64
CA LEU A 138 12.26 -4.71 8.32
C LEU A 138 13.42 -3.90 8.91
N PHE A 139 13.92 -4.37 10.04
CA PHE A 139 15.04 -3.78 10.78
C PHE A 139 16.39 -4.23 10.19
N LEU A 140 16.67 -3.73 8.98
CA LEU A 140 17.89 -4.01 8.23
C LEU A 140 18.29 -2.74 7.47
N ALA A 141 19.58 -2.37 7.51
CA ALA A 141 20.11 -1.18 6.84
C ALA A 141 19.63 -1.07 5.37
N GLY A 142 19.26 0.15 4.96
CA GLY A 142 18.79 0.46 3.61
C GLY A 142 17.64 1.45 3.53
N GLY A 143 17.07 1.86 4.67
CA GLY A 143 16.02 2.87 4.78
C GLY A 143 16.51 4.16 5.44
N ALA A 144 16.14 5.31 4.88
CA ALA A 144 16.44 6.64 5.41
C ALA A 144 15.16 7.51 5.47
N PRO A 145 14.91 8.22 6.58
CA PRO A 145 13.74 9.09 6.71
C PRO A 145 13.92 10.43 5.96
N VAL A 146 12.81 10.98 5.48
CA VAL A 146 12.69 12.34 4.97
C VAL A 146 11.81 13.13 5.93
N THR A 147 12.24 14.32 6.34
CA THR A 147 11.51 15.17 7.28
C THR A 147 11.07 16.49 6.67
N ALA A 148 10.01 17.07 7.21
CA ALA A 148 9.61 18.45 7.00
C ALA A 148 9.39 19.09 8.37
N LYS A 149 10.05 20.22 8.65
CA LYS A 149 9.96 20.93 9.94
C LYS A 149 10.22 20.02 11.16
N GLY A 150 11.15 19.08 11.03
CA GLY A 150 11.52 18.14 12.10
C GLY A 150 10.62 16.91 12.26
N ALA A 151 9.48 16.83 11.54
CA ALA A 151 8.60 15.66 11.56
C ALA A 151 8.84 14.75 10.33
N PRO A 152 8.80 13.41 10.47
CA PRO A 152 8.91 12.49 9.34
C PRO A 152 7.71 12.64 8.41
N VAL A 153 7.96 12.78 7.10
CA VAL A 153 6.92 12.85 6.06
C VAL A 153 7.01 11.72 5.05
N ALA A 154 8.18 11.11 4.89
CA ALA A 154 8.38 9.94 4.04
C ALA A 154 9.61 9.14 4.49
N GLY A 155 9.76 7.94 3.95
CA GLY A 155 10.95 7.11 4.06
C GLY A 155 11.36 6.64 2.67
N ILE A 156 12.65 6.63 2.41
CA ILE A 156 13.23 6.06 1.20
C ILE A 156 13.92 4.76 1.59
N GLY A 157 13.59 3.67 0.92
CA GLY A 157 14.15 2.35 1.17
C GLY A 157 14.79 1.76 -0.09
N VAL A 158 15.90 1.06 0.10
CA VAL A 158 16.69 0.44 -0.96
C VAL A 158 17.03 -0.99 -0.55
N ALA A 159 17.03 -1.88 -1.54
CA ALA A 159 17.51 -3.23 -1.36
C ALA A 159 18.14 -3.76 -2.65
N GLY A 160 19.18 -4.58 -2.51
CA GLY A 160 19.78 -5.34 -3.62
C GLY A 160 21.28 -5.15 -3.77
N ALA A 161 21.88 -4.15 -3.11
CA ALA A 161 23.33 -4.01 -3.06
C ALA A 161 23.95 -5.15 -2.20
N PRO A 162 25.27 -5.40 -2.30
CA PRO A 162 25.98 -6.42 -1.52
C PRO A 162 25.84 -6.27 -0.01
N SER A 163 25.49 -5.08 0.50
CA SER A 163 25.22 -4.84 1.92
C SER A 163 24.09 -3.83 2.11
N GLY A 164 23.42 -3.92 3.26
CA GLY A 164 22.40 -2.95 3.65
C GLY A 164 22.97 -1.54 3.87
N ASP A 165 24.26 -1.42 4.22
CA ASP A 165 24.91 -0.11 4.35
C ASP A 165 25.08 0.58 2.99
N LEU A 166 25.37 -0.18 1.93
CA LEU A 166 25.37 0.36 0.56
C LEU A 166 23.95 0.74 0.12
N ASP A 167 22.94 -0.09 0.44
CA ASP A 167 21.55 0.27 0.22
C ASP A 167 21.23 1.62 0.92
N GLU A 168 21.65 1.81 2.17
CA GLU A 168 21.31 2.99 2.96
C GLU A 168 22.04 4.24 2.47
N LYS A 169 23.29 4.08 2.01
CA LYS A 169 24.04 5.12 1.30
C LYS A 169 23.26 5.64 0.08
N PHE A 170 22.68 4.75 -0.73
CA PHE A 170 21.87 5.16 -1.89
C PHE A 170 20.53 5.77 -1.48
N ALA A 171 19.91 5.29 -0.41
CA ALA A 171 18.71 5.90 0.16
C ALA A 171 19.00 7.35 0.59
N GLN A 172 20.12 7.58 1.30
CA GLN A 172 20.58 8.90 1.72
C GLN A 172 20.87 9.83 0.53
N ALA A 173 21.40 9.31 -0.58
CA ALA A 173 21.55 10.10 -1.82
C ALA A 173 20.20 10.59 -2.37
N GLY A 174 19.15 9.75 -2.27
CA GLY A 174 17.78 10.14 -2.59
C GLY A 174 17.25 11.25 -1.67
N VAL A 175 17.44 11.10 -0.35
CA VAL A 175 17.07 12.11 0.64
C VAL A 175 17.78 13.44 0.34
N ALA A 176 19.09 13.41 0.10
CA ALA A 176 19.89 14.59 -0.22
C ALA A 176 19.42 15.33 -1.49
N SER A 177 18.82 14.61 -2.45
CA SER A 177 18.28 15.24 -3.67
C SER A 177 17.05 16.14 -3.44
N LEU A 178 16.39 16.00 -2.28
CA LEU A 178 15.26 16.82 -1.86
C LEU A 178 15.70 18.11 -1.15
N GLY A 179 16.94 18.14 -0.64
CA GLY A 179 17.49 19.27 0.10
C GLY A 179 17.83 20.47 -0.80
N ARG A 180 17.54 21.66 -0.26
CA ARG A 180 18.29 22.91 -0.44
C ARG A 180 18.49 23.52 0.93
#